data_AF-B7KM82-F1
#
_entry.id   AF-B7KM82-F1
#
_cell.length_a   1.000
_cell.length_b   1.000
_cell.length_c   1.000
_cell.angle_alpha   90.00
_cell.angle_beta   90.00
_cell.angle_gamma   90.00
#
_symmetry.space_group_name_H-M   'P 1'
#
loop_
_entity.id
_entity.type
_entity.pdbx_description
1 polymer ?
#
loop_
_entity_poly.entity_id
_entity_poly.type
_entity_poly.pdbx_seq_one_letter_code
_entity_poly.pdbx_strand_id
1 'polypeptide(L)'
;MTMITQTTFVQPNSTLFQDSDDCLSLTEAITEQCQKLTLDIDIQEIVAELTEANQELGKLFSIFSKIGEIEERIRAKCHSITKIEYKNRVWEEQEEYEENLYKSLLQTLFPGSNIGTLLKYCFNLFTWSEASRSHTAASTVQKKLDLLELGQQVGGEQVGQRLISGDKKHPIYIKVLGDTELHSLKVKDLLQIEKRIDETITRVAPSEQLPSITTEVETLEDKLRSPLRWPLSLMTSVKKFIDEVTRKRPVVNKLEALSLDTWNVIGPKMKRVEGQKLKGEYLSIRLEEPNHWVKISNRLSDSNTQLSQVQNRVWELAQEKQEKLKHLQEGLGRPAGKVGKNYCPVPWTSDVLEVLEGLGLETDILALIRYDLGVFVEEYDWQIVVYKYKLDEDAVTSLKRTVDEIALENNRPLDPITGLCRPWKDDLYQVIQKSGRDATKLLKKEVMKYSVEEVEALVQERTFEIKEQLEVTEQRLSEEQKYREQLQSKVNSLESKINTMQQEFEQKIQDMFNQFIAQTANAVNSNGHQLVTVDKLD
;
A
#
# COMPACT_ATOMS: atom_id res chain seq x y z
N MET A 1 71.44 4.99 49.33
CA MET A 1 70.47 5.97 48.81
C MET A 1 70.78 6.21 47.35
N THR A 2 69.95 5.58 46.54
CA THR A 2 69.85 5.53 45.07
C THR A 2 69.66 6.94 44.49
N MET A 3 70.53 7.49 43.63
CA MET A 3 70.92 7.13 42.25
C MET A 3 69.72 7.08 41.29
N ILE A 4 69.39 8.24 40.71
CA ILE A 4 68.57 8.35 39.50
C ILE A 4 69.55 8.36 38.32
N THR A 5 69.67 7.21 37.66
CA THR A 5 70.43 7.07 36.42
C THR A 5 69.55 7.33 35.21
N GLN A 6 70.08 8.16 34.30
CA GLN A 6 69.62 8.31 32.93
C GLN A 6 69.67 6.95 32.20
N THR A 7 68.61 6.64 31.45
CA THR A 7 68.67 5.70 30.33
C THR A 7 67.81 6.24 29.19
N THR A 8 68.53 6.91 28.28
CA THR A 8 68.43 6.85 26.82
C THR A 8 67.15 6.28 26.19
N PHE A 9 66.54 7.12 25.36
CA PHE A 9 65.72 6.76 24.20
C PHE A 9 66.27 5.49 23.52
N VAL A 10 65.53 4.40 23.59
CA VAL A 10 65.65 3.28 22.66
C VAL A 10 64.41 3.37 21.77
N GLN A 11 64.62 3.83 20.54
CA GLN A 11 63.64 3.64 19.47
C GLN A 11 63.40 2.13 19.33
N PRO A 12 62.15 1.64 19.33
CA PRO A 12 61.89 0.32 18.82
C PRO A 12 62.19 0.34 17.33
N ASN A 13 63.11 -0.54 16.95
CA ASN A 13 63.61 -0.76 15.61
C ASN A 13 62.53 -0.68 14.54
N SER A 14 62.86 0.08 13.50
CA SER A 14 62.39 -0.17 12.14
C SER A 14 62.82 -1.57 11.71
N THR A 15 61.99 -2.56 12.02
CA THR A 15 62.10 -3.89 11.45
C THR A 15 60.82 -4.19 10.71
N LEU A 16 60.97 -4.21 9.39
CA LEU A 16 60.12 -4.95 8.46
C LEU A 16 58.69 -4.44 8.35
N PHE A 17 58.52 -3.37 7.57
CA PHE A 17 57.51 -3.43 6.51
C PHE A 17 57.90 -4.59 5.59
N GLN A 18 57.58 -5.81 6.02
CA GLN A 18 57.23 -6.84 5.06
C GLN A 18 55.87 -6.43 4.55
N ASP A 19 55.81 -6.15 3.26
CA ASP A 19 54.58 -6.17 2.49
C ASP A 19 53.87 -7.52 2.74
N SER A 20 53.01 -7.56 3.75
CA SER A 20 51.93 -8.53 3.81
C SER A 20 50.71 -7.82 3.25
N ASP A 21 50.46 -8.07 1.96
CA ASP A 21 49.21 -7.86 1.24
C ASP A 21 48.05 -8.68 1.86
N ASP A 22 47.85 -8.57 3.17
CA ASP A 22 46.65 -9.07 3.85
C ASP A 22 45.82 -7.86 4.26
N CYS A 23 45.30 -7.17 3.25
CA CYS A 23 44.21 -6.23 3.43
C CYS A 23 43.00 -7.05 3.85
N LEU A 24 42.84 -7.28 5.16
CA LEU A 24 41.64 -7.90 5.74
C LEU A 24 40.44 -7.26 5.08
N SER A 25 39.54 -8.09 4.55
CA SER A 25 38.31 -7.57 3.99
C SER A 25 37.61 -6.73 5.08
N LEU A 26 36.91 -5.65 4.68
CA LEU A 26 36.19 -4.78 5.61
C LEU A 26 35.34 -5.60 6.61
N THR A 27 34.78 -6.72 6.17
CA THR A 27 34.06 -7.69 6.97
C THR A 27 34.90 -8.34 8.08
N GLU A 28 36.12 -8.77 7.76
CA GLU A 28 37.04 -9.39 8.74
C GLU A 28 37.55 -8.35 9.74
N ALA A 29 37.89 -7.14 9.29
CA ALA A 29 38.28 -6.04 10.16
C ALA A 29 37.15 -5.63 11.12
N ILE A 30 35.91 -5.55 10.63
CA ILE A 30 34.72 -5.31 11.48
C ILE A 30 34.54 -6.45 12.48
N THR A 31 34.70 -7.70 12.05
CA THR A 31 34.53 -8.87 12.91
C THR A 31 35.56 -8.88 14.04
N GLU A 32 36.82 -8.58 13.75
CA GLU A 32 37.89 -8.50 14.75
C GLU A 32 37.65 -7.36 15.75
N GLN A 33 37.22 -6.19 15.28
CA GLN A 33 36.91 -5.06 16.17
C GLN A 33 35.68 -5.33 17.04
N CYS A 34 34.64 -5.98 16.49
CA CYS A 34 33.49 -6.44 17.27
C CYS A 34 33.92 -7.42 18.36
N GLN A 35 34.82 -8.37 18.06
CA GLN A 35 35.35 -9.31 19.07
C GLN A 35 36.09 -8.58 20.19
N LYS A 36 36.93 -7.58 19.85
CA LYS A 36 37.59 -6.73 20.86
C LYS A 36 36.59 -5.98 21.73
N LEU A 37 35.56 -5.37 21.12
CA LEU A 37 34.50 -4.68 21.85
C LEU A 37 33.67 -5.62 22.74
N THR A 38 33.43 -6.88 22.33
CA THR A 38 32.71 -7.84 23.18
C THR A 38 33.49 -8.28 24.43
N LEU A 39 34.81 -8.07 24.45
CA LEU A 39 35.68 -8.35 25.60
C LEU A 39 35.90 -7.12 26.48
N ASP A 40 35.46 -5.95 26.02
CA ASP A 40 35.52 -4.71 26.80
C ASP A 40 34.50 -4.75 27.94
N ILE A 41 34.96 -4.42 29.15
CA ILE A 41 34.16 -4.54 30.39
C ILE A 41 32.98 -3.57 30.37
N ASP A 42 33.16 -2.34 29.89
CA ASP A 42 32.10 -1.34 29.85
C ASP A 42 31.01 -1.77 28.86
N ILE A 43 31.42 -2.36 27.73
CA ILE A 43 30.46 -2.92 26.75
C ILE A 43 29.73 -4.13 27.33
N GLN A 44 30.40 -5.02 28.07
CA GLN A 44 29.75 -6.15 28.73
C GLN A 44 28.71 -5.71 29.77
N GLU A 45 29.01 -4.68 30.55
CA GLU A 45 28.06 -4.09 31.51
C GLU A 45 26.84 -3.50 30.80
N ILE A 46 27.05 -2.70 29.74
CA ILE A 46 25.94 -2.13 28.93
C ILE A 46 25.08 -3.25 28.30
N VAL A 47 25.70 -4.31 27.79
CA VAL A 47 24.99 -5.46 27.22
C VAL A 47 24.19 -6.21 28.28
N ALA A 48 24.73 -6.33 29.51
CA ALA A 48 24.02 -6.94 30.63
C ALA A 48 22.79 -6.11 31.03
N GLU A 49 22.93 -4.80 31.18
CA GLU A 49 21.82 -3.87 31.45
C GLU A 49 20.74 -3.93 30.36
N LEU A 50 21.16 -3.93 29.09
CA LEU A 50 20.24 -4.07 27.96
C LEU A 50 19.51 -5.42 27.97
N THR A 51 20.20 -6.48 28.38
CA THR A 51 19.61 -7.83 28.50
C THR A 51 18.56 -7.87 29.60
N GLU A 52 18.85 -7.29 30.77
CA GLU A 52 17.90 -7.19 31.88
C GLU A 52 16.67 -6.36 31.50
N ALA A 53 16.86 -5.18 30.90
CA ALA A 53 15.77 -4.34 30.41
C ALA A 53 14.88 -5.07 29.38
N ASN A 54 15.48 -5.86 28.49
CA ASN A 54 14.74 -6.68 27.53
C ASN A 54 13.90 -7.78 28.22
N GLN A 55 14.38 -8.38 29.30
CA GLN A 55 13.62 -9.37 30.07
C GLN A 55 12.40 -8.73 30.75
N GLU A 56 12.54 -7.52 31.30
CA GLU A 56 11.42 -6.77 31.89
C GLU A 56 10.36 -6.40 30.84
N LEU A 57 10.79 -5.93 29.65
CA LEU A 57 9.88 -5.69 28.53
C LEU A 57 9.16 -6.97 28.07
N GLY A 58 9.82 -8.12 28.15
CA GLY A 58 9.23 -9.43 27.91
C GLY A 58 8.03 -9.75 28.81
N LYS A 59 8.13 -9.40 30.10
CA LYS A 59 7.04 -9.61 31.08
C LYS A 59 5.80 -8.76 30.73
N LEU A 60 5.99 -7.56 30.16
CA LEU A 60 4.88 -6.72 29.73
C LEU A 60 4.04 -7.37 28.63
N PHE A 61 4.64 -8.10 27.70
CA PHE A 61 3.90 -8.84 26.66
C PHE A 61 2.93 -9.84 27.28
N SER A 62 3.38 -10.64 28.26
CA SER A 62 2.54 -11.60 28.97
C SER A 62 1.38 -10.92 29.72
N ILE A 63 1.63 -9.76 30.33
CA ILE A 63 0.61 -8.98 31.03
C ILE A 63 -0.44 -8.46 30.02
N PHE A 64 -0.01 -7.87 28.91
CA PHE A 64 -0.92 -7.36 27.89
C PHE A 64 -1.75 -8.48 27.23
N SER A 65 -1.13 -9.62 26.93
CA SER A 65 -1.86 -10.79 26.42
C SER A 65 -2.96 -11.24 27.39
N LYS A 66 -2.67 -11.27 28.70
CA LYS A 66 -3.65 -11.62 29.74
C LYS A 66 -4.79 -10.62 29.84
N ILE A 67 -4.52 -9.33 29.70
CA ILE A 67 -5.56 -8.29 29.67
C ILE A 67 -6.45 -8.47 28.42
N GLY A 68 -5.86 -8.86 27.28
CA GLY A 68 -6.61 -9.15 26.06
C GLY A 68 -7.52 -10.37 26.18
N GLU A 69 -7.08 -11.41 26.88
CA GLU A 69 -7.92 -12.57 27.21
C GLU A 69 -9.12 -12.16 28.10
N ILE A 70 -8.91 -11.27 29.08
CA ILE A 70 -9.99 -10.73 29.91
C ILE A 70 -11.03 -10.00 29.03
N GLU A 71 -10.57 -9.19 28.09
CA GLU A 71 -11.42 -8.49 27.13
C GLU A 71 -12.25 -9.48 26.29
N GLU A 72 -11.64 -10.55 25.75
CA GLU A 72 -12.35 -11.59 25.00
C GLU A 72 -13.46 -12.21 25.87
N ARG A 73 -13.15 -12.54 27.12
CA ARG A 73 -14.11 -13.14 28.06
C ARG A 73 -15.28 -12.22 28.39
N ILE A 74 -15.03 -10.92 28.56
CA ILE A 74 -16.10 -9.93 28.79
C ILE A 74 -17.00 -9.85 27.55
N ARG A 75 -16.42 -9.71 26.35
CA ARG A 75 -17.18 -9.69 25.09
C ARG A 75 -18.00 -10.95 24.87
N ALA A 76 -17.40 -12.13 25.06
CA ALA A 76 -18.09 -13.40 24.95
C ALA A 76 -19.29 -13.50 25.91
N LYS A 77 -19.17 -12.92 27.10
CA LYS A 77 -20.27 -12.86 28.06
C LYS A 77 -21.37 -11.91 27.59
N CYS A 78 -21.04 -10.71 27.12
CA CYS A 78 -21.98 -9.79 26.49
C CYS A 78 -22.72 -10.45 25.32
N HIS A 79 -21.98 -11.08 24.40
CA HIS A 79 -22.54 -11.84 23.28
C HIS A 79 -23.53 -12.92 23.74
N SER A 80 -23.17 -13.70 24.77
CA SER A 80 -24.04 -14.75 25.30
C SER A 80 -25.37 -14.21 25.86
N ILE A 81 -25.33 -13.04 26.50
CA ILE A 81 -26.52 -12.37 27.05
C ILE A 81 -27.38 -11.85 25.90
N THR A 82 -26.77 -11.13 24.97
CA THR A 82 -27.44 -10.60 23.78
C THR A 82 -28.12 -11.71 22.98
N LYS A 83 -27.46 -12.86 22.78
CA LYS A 83 -28.01 -14.01 22.06
C LYS A 83 -29.26 -14.61 22.73
N ILE A 84 -29.35 -14.53 24.07
CA ILE A 84 -30.54 -14.98 24.80
C ILE A 84 -31.70 -13.99 24.60
N GLU A 85 -31.41 -12.70 24.66
CA GLU A 85 -32.43 -11.63 24.55
C GLU A 85 -32.95 -11.43 23.12
N TYR A 86 -32.10 -11.63 22.10
CA TYR A 86 -32.38 -11.36 20.69
C TYR A 86 -32.68 -12.62 19.85
N LYS A 87 -33.12 -13.73 20.47
CA LYS A 87 -33.31 -15.03 19.82
C LYS A 87 -34.20 -15.02 18.55
N ASN A 88 -34.99 -13.96 18.33
CA ASN A 88 -35.92 -13.79 17.20
C ASN A 88 -35.83 -12.42 16.47
N ARG A 89 -34.71 -11.67 16.55
CA ARG A 89 -34.57 -10.32 15.96
C ARG A 89 -33.50 -10.25 14.86
N VAL A 90 -33.49 -9.14 14.10
CA VAL A 90 -32.58 -8.87 12.98
C VAL A 90 -31.12 -8.80 13.49
N TRP A 91 -30.20 -9.41 12.75
CA TRP A 91 -28.79 -9.57 13.12
C TRP A 91 -28.03 -8.25 13.33
N GLU A 92 -28.34 -7.21 12.55
CA GLU A 92 -27.70 -5.88 12.68
C GLU A 92 -28.03 -5.19 14.01
N GLU A 93 -29.25 -5.35 14.54
CA GLU A 93 -29.63 -4.85 15.87
C GLU A 93 -28.88 -5.57 17.00
N GLN A 94 -28.46 -6.81 16.74
CA GLN A 94 -27.79 -7.65 17.71
C GLN A 94 -26.34 -7.21 17.96
N GLU A 95 -25.59 -6.88 16.90
CA GLU A 95 -24.20 -6.42 17.02
C GLU A 95 -24.11 -5.05 17.71
N GLU A 96 -24.99 -4.12 17.32
CA GLU A 96 -25.05 -2.78 17.94
C GLU A 96 -25.40 -2.88 19.43
N TYR A 97 -26.35 -3.74 19.80
CA TYR A 97 -26.72 -3.96 21.19
C TYR A 97 -25.59 -4.60 22.01
N GLU A 98 -24.89 -5.60 21.45
CA GLU A 98 -23.73 -6.20 22.11
C GLU A 98 -22.63 -5.16 22.39
N GLU A 99 -22.30 -4.32 21.40
CA GLU A 99 -21.29 -3.29 21.56
C GLU A 99 -21.69 -2.24 22.60
N ASN A 100 -22.97 -1.84 22.62
CA ASN A 100 -23.50 -0.90 23.59
C ASN A 100 -23.55 -1.48 25.02
N LEU A 101 -23.90 -2.76 25.17
CA LEU A 101 -23.87 -3.46 26.45
C LEU A 101 -22.45 -3.53 27.01
N TYR A 102 -21.49 -3.89 26.15
CA TYR A 102 -20.07 -3.91 26.51
C TYR A 102 -19.56 -2.53 26.95
N LYS A 103 -19.84 -1.47 26.16
CA LYS A 103 -19.46 -0.09 26.51
C LYS A 103 -20.08 0.37 27.82
N SER A 104 -21.37 0.09 28.01
CA SER A 104 -22.11 0.46 29.22
C SER A 104 -21.54 -0.23 30.45
N LEU A 105 -21.23 -1.53 30.37
CA LEU A 105 -20.61 -2.29 31.46
C LEU A 105 -19.29 -1.65 31.91
N LEU A 106 -18.41 -1.31 30.95
CA LEU A 106 -17.14 -0.66 31.27
C LEU A 106 -17.33 0.72 31.89
N GLN A 107 -18.27 1.50 31.38
CA GLN A 107 -18.57 2.83 31.92
C GLN A 107 -19.15 2.76 33.34
N THR A 108 -19.95 1.75 33.64
CA THR A 108 -20.51 1.53 34.98
C THR A 108 -19.44 1.10 35.99
N LEU A 109 -18.56 0.16 35.61
CA LEU A 109 -17.55 -0.38 36.53
C LEU A 109 -16.30 0.50 36.66
N PHE A 110 -15.94 1.22 35.60
CA PHE A 110 -14.74 2.05 35.54
C PHE A 110 -15.04 3.43 34.95
N PRO A 111 -15.88 4.23 35.62
CA PRO A 111 -16.34 5.51 35.11
C PRO A 111 -15.17 6.47 34.85
N GLY A 112 -15.17 7.11 33.67
CA GLY A 112 -14.14 8.09 33.28
C GLY A 112 -12.73 7.52 33.11
N SER A 113 -12.58 6.20 33.13
CA SER A 113 -11.29 5.53 32.92
C SER A 113 -11.02 5.25 31.43
N ASN A 114 -9.75 4.99 31.11
CA ASN A 114 -9.34 4.53 29.78
C ASN A 114 -9.30 3.01 29.63
N ILE A 115 -9.94 2.27 30.54
CA ILE A 115 -9.87 0.80 30.56
C ILE A 115 -10.32 0.18 29.23
N GLY A 116 -11.34 0.72 28.58
CA GLY A 116 -11.83 0.22 27.30
C GLY A 116 -10.81 0.37 26.16
N THR A 117 -10.00 1.43 26.19
CA THR A 117 -8.92 1.62 25.20
C THR A 117 -7.78 0.63 25.46
N LEU A 118 -7.37 0.46 26.71
CA LEU A 118 -6.36 -0.52 27.10
C LEU A 118 -6.79 -1.95 26.72
N LEU A 119 -8.01 -2.33 27.08
CA LEU A 119 -8.60 -3.64 26.77
C LEU A 119 -8.61 -3.91 25.26
N LYS A 120 -9.04 -2.95 24.44
CA LYS A 120 -9.04 -3.09 22.98
C LYS A 120 -7.64 -3.32 22.41
N TYR A 121 -6.62 -2.59 22.88
CA TYR A 121 -5.24 -2.77 22.42
C TYR A 121 -4.68 -4.13 22.82
N CYS A 122 -4.87 -4.49 24.09
CA CYS A 122 -4.47 -5.79 24.61
C CYS A 122 -5.19 -6.94 23.89
N PHE A 123 -6.45 -6.77 23.51
CA PHE A 123 -7.22 -7.76 22.73
C PHE A 123 -6.68 -7.96 21.32
N ASN A 124 -6.27 -6.90 20.63
CA ASN A 124 -5.61 -7.03 19.33
C ASN A 124 -4.27 -7.77 19.44
N LEU A 125 -3.49 -7.49 20.49
CA LEU A 125 -2.24 -8.21 20.75
C LEU A 125 -2.49 -9.69 21.05
N PHE A 126 -3.50 -9.97 21.89
CA PHE A 126 -3.91 -11.30 22.25
C PHE A 126 -4.40 -12.12 21.05
N THR A 127 -5.29 -11.55 20.22
CA THR A 127 -5.80 -12.22 19.02
C THR A 127 -4.70 -12.52 18.02
N TRP A 128 -3.74 -11.60 17.85
CA TRP A 128 -2.55 -11.84 17.03
C TRP A 128 -1.68 -12.98 17.61
N SER A 129 -1.50 -13.02 18.94
CA SER A 129 -0.75 -14.07 19.63
C SER A 129 -1.42 -15.45 19.49
N GLU A 130 -2.74 -15.54 19.71
CA GLU A 130 -3.55 -16.75 19.50
C GLU A 130 -3.49 -17.23 18.04
N ALA A 131 -3.61 -16.32 17.08
CA ALA A 131 -3.50 -16.66 15.65
C ALA A 131 -2.09 -17.20 15.32
N SER A 132 -1.04 -16.59 15.88
CA SER A 132 0.35 -17.04 15.67
C SER A 132 0.59 -18.43 16.26
N ARG A 133 0.04 -18.71 17.45
CA ARG A 133 0.10 -20.04 18.08
C ARG A 133 -0.67 -21.08 17.28
N SER A 134 -1.88 -20.75 16.83
CA SER A 134 -2.71 -21.64 16.01
C SER A 134 -2.06 -21.94 14.66
N HIS A 135 -1.45 -20.94 14.02
CA HIS A 135 -0.69 -21.13 12.79
C HIS A 135 0.53 -22.04 13.00
N THR A 136 1.29 -21.81 14.07
CA THR A 136 2.45 -22.64 14.42
C THR A 136 2.04 -24.09 14.68
N ALA A 137 1.00 -24.29 15.47
CA ALA A 137 0.42 -25.60 15.73
C ALA A 137 -0.04 -26.29 14.44
N ALA A 138 -0.75 -25.57 13.56
CA ALA A 138 -1.24 -26.11 12.29
C ALA A 138 -0.08 -26.50 11.35
N SER A 139 0.99 -25.71 11.29
CA SER A 139 2.19 -26.06 10.54
C SER A 139 2.87 -27.31 11.09
N THR A 140 2.89 -27.50 12.41
CA THR A 140 3.41 -28.73 13.04
C THR A 140 2.56 -29.95 12.70
N VAL A 141 1.22 -29.83 12.78
CA VAL A 141 0.30 -30.88 12.34
C VAL A 141 0.51 -31.21 10.87
N GLN A 142 0.67 -30.20 10.01
CA GLN A 142 0.91 -30.39 8.58
C GLN A 142 2.18 -31.21 8.34
N LYS A 143 3.29 -30.88 9.01
CA LYS A 143 4.54 -31.65 8.92
C LYS A 143 4.34 -33.10 9.32
N LYS A 144 3.50 -33.38 10.33
CA LYS A 144 3.19 -34.76 10.74
C LYS A 144 2.28 -35.47 9.74
N LEU A 145 1.28 -34.79 9.19
CA LEU A 145 0.43 -35.33 8.11
C LEU A 145 1.25 -35.68 6.87
N ASP A 146 2.28 -34.89 6.56
CA ASP A 146 3.15 -35.12 5.41
C ASP A 146 3.91 -36.46 5.49
N LEU A 147 4.05 -37.04 6.68
CA LEU A 147 4.65 -38.36 6.90
C LEU A 147 3.70 -39.53 6.63
N LEU A 148 2.39 -39.29 6.57
CA LEU A 148 1.37 -40.32 6.37
C LEU A 148 1.09 -40.53 4.88
N GLU A 149 0.71 -41.75 4.49
CA GLU A 149 0.35 -42.07 3.12
C GLU A 149 -1.04 -41.52 2.76
N LEU A 150 -1.26 -41.18 1.48
CA LEU A 150 -2.59 -40.79 1.00
C LEU A 150 -3.56 -41.97 1.14
N GLY A 151 -4.76 -41.70 1.65
CA GLY A 151 -5.78 -42.72 1.94
C GLY A 151 -5.59 -43.42 3.30
N GLN A 152 -4.48 -43.19 4.01
CA GLN A 152 -4.26 -43.74 5.34
C GLN A 152 -5.32 -43.23 6.32
N GLN A 153 -5.83 -44.11 7.18
CA GLN A 153 -6.80 -43.72 8.22
C GLN A 153 -6.10 -43.16 9.45
N VAL A 154 -6.62 -42.03 9.93
CA VAL A 154 -6.24 -41.39 11.18
C VAL A 154 -7.51 -41.17 12.00
N GLY A 155 -7.73 -42.03 12.99
CA GLY A 155 -9.00 -42.06 13.72
C GLY A 155 -10.17 -42.42 12.79
N GLY A 156 -11.14 -41.51 12.65
CA GLY A 156 -12.33 -41.69 11.78
C GLY A 156 -12.21 -41.02 10.41
N GLU A 157 -11.08 -40.39 10.09
CA GLU A 157 -10.86 -39.60 8.88
C GLU A 157 -9.75 -40.23 8.02
N GLN A 158 -9.72 -39.85 6.73
CA GLN A 158 -8.69 -40.29 5.79
C GLN A 158 -7.77 -39.12 5.41
N VAL A 159 -6.49 -39.44 5.24
CA VAL A 159 -5.51 -38.49 4.70
C VAL A 159 -5.80 -38.27 3.21
N GLY A 160 -6.24 -37.08 2.87
CA GLY A 160 -6.49 -36.62 1.51
C GLY A 160 -5.42 -35.65 1.02
N GLN A 161 -5.66 -35.07 -0.16
CA GLN A 161 -4.86 -33.99 -0.71
C GLN A 161 -5.74 -32.91 -1.29
N ARG A 162 -5.35 -31.64 -1.10
CA ARG A 162 -6.06 -30.47 -1.63
C ARG A 162 -5.11 -29.61 -2.44
N LEU A 163 -5.56 -29.16 -3.63
CA LEU A 163 -4.84 -28.19 -4.44
C LEU A 163 -4.92 -26.81 -3.77
N ILE A 164 -3.76 -26.20 -3.49
CA ILE A 164 -3.69 -24.86 -2.86
C ILE A 164 -3.22 -23.78 -3.83
N SER A 165 -2.41 -24.12 -4.84
CA SER A 165 -1.85 -23.18 -5.80
C SER A 165 -1.25 -23.94 -6.99
N GLY A 166 -0.71 -23.21 -7.96
CA GLY A 166 -0.04 -23.78 -9.13
C GLY A 166 -0.91 -23.84 -10.38
N ASP A 167 -0.25 -24.03 -11.53
CA ASP A 167 -0.92 -24.20 -12.82
C ASP A 167 -1.12 -25.70 -13.15
N LYS A 168 -1.69 -26.00 -14.32
CA LYS A 168 -1.92 -27.38 -14.76
C LYS A 168 -0.63 -28.21 -14.89
N LYS A 169 0.54 -27.56 -14.97
CA LYS A 169 1.84 -28.23 -15.15
C LYS A 169 2.56 -28.44 -13.81
N HIS A 170 2.35 -27.54 -12.86
CA HIS A 170 2.98 -27.56 -11.54
C HIS A 170 1.94 -27.30 -10.45
N PRO A 171 0.97 -28.22 -10.25
CA PRO A 171 0.02 -28.10 -9.16
C PRO A 171 0.72 -28.28 -7.81
N ILE A 172 0.38 -27.43 -6.84
CA ILE A 172 0.88 -27.49 -5.46
C ILE A 172 -0.24 -28.03 -4.59
N TYR A 173 -0.02 -29.22 -4.02
CA TYR A 173 -0.96 -29.89 -3.13
C TYR A 173 -0.47 -29.83 -1.68
N ILE A 174 -1.42 -29.80 -0.73
CA ILE A 174 -1.16 -30.08 0.68
C ILE A 174 -1.93 -31.32 1.11
N LYS A 175 -1.39 -32.09 2.06
CA LYS A 175 -2.15 -33.16 2.69
C LYS A 175 -3.15 -32.60 3.68
N VAL A 176 -4.35 -33.15 3.67
CA VAL A 176 -5.45 -32.74 4.55
C VAL A 176 -6.02 -33.95 5.27
N LEU A 177 -6.64 -33.74 6.41
CA LEU A 177 -7.38 -34.79 7.12
C LEU A 177 -8.88 -34.53 6.94
N GLY A 178 -9.53 -35.32 6.09
CA GLY A 178 -10.87 -35.00 5.58
C GLY A 178 -10.93 -33.65 4.87
N ASP A 179 -12.01 -32.89 5.09
CA ASP A 179 -12.21 -31.53 4.55
C ASP A 179 -11.73 -30.42 5.51
N THR A 180 -10.87 -30.76 6.48
CA THR A 180 -10.52 -29.86 7.58
C THR A 180 -9.47 -28.83 7.18
N GLU A 181 -9.77 -27.54 7.38
CA GLU A 181 -8.81 -26.45 7.21
C GLU A 181 -8.03 -26.18 8.52
N LEU A 182 -6.83 -26.78 8.64
CA LEU A 182 -6.03 -26.75 9.88
C LEU A 182 -5.75 -25.33 10.41
N HIS A 183 -5.50 -24.36 9.52
CA HIS A 183 -5.18 -22.97 9.91
C HIS A 183 -6.37 -22.21 10.52
N SER A 184 -7.59 -22.73 10.38
CA SER A 184 -8.79 -22.17 11.01
C SER A 184 -9.03 -22.69 12.43
N LEU A 185 -8.32 -23.75 12.83
CA LEU A 185 -8.54 -24.43 14.10
C LEU A 185 -7.77 -23.79 15.24
N LYS A 186 -8.34 -23.86 16.44
CA LYS A 186 -7.64 -23.47 17.67
C LYS A 186 -6.61 -24.53 18.06
N VAL A 187 -5.58 -24.11 18.80
CA VAL A 187 -4.50 -25.01 19.29
C VAL A 187 -5.06 -26.27 19.98
N LYS A 188 -6.13 -26.15 20.76
CA LYS A 188 -6.76 -27.29 21.45
C LYS A 188 -7.26 -28.38 20.50
N ASP A 189 -7.84 -27.99 19.36
CA ASP A 189 -8.36 -28.93 18.37
C ASP A 189 -7.21 -29.54 17.58
N LEU A 190 -6.18 -28.74 17.27
CA LEU A 190 -4.95 -29.20 16.64
C LEU A 190 -4.18 -30.21 17.49
N LEU A 191 -4.15 -30.04 18.82
CA LEU A 191 -3.59 -31.03 19.75
C LEU A 191 -4.35 -32.37 19.73
N GLN A 192 -5.67 -32.35 19.53
CA GLN A 192 -6.44 -33.59 19.39
C GLN A 192 -6.11 -34.29 18.06
N ILE A 193 -5.91 -33.52 16.99
CA ILE A 193 -5.51 -34.05 15.68
C ILE A 193 -4.10 -34.64 15.76
N GLU A 194 -3.16 -33.90 16.34
CA GLU A 194 -1.79 -34.39 16.59
C GLU A 194 -1.80 -35.73 17.32
N LYS A 195 -2.58 -35.85 18.40
CA LYS A 195 -2.64 -37.09 19.17
C LYS A 195 -3.10 -38.29 18.33
N ARG A 196 -4.08 -38.09 17.45
CA ARG A 196 -4.55 -39.14 16.52
C ARG A 196 -3.49 -39.49 15.48
N ILE A 197 -2.77 -38.49 14.97
CA ILE A 197 -1.67 -38.70 14.02
C ILE A 197 -0.54 -39.47 14.69
N ASP A 198 -0.11 -39.05 15.88
CA ASP A 198 0.96 -39.70 16.63
C ASP A 198 0.63 -41.16 16.97
N GLU A 199 -0.62 -41.45 17.36
CA GLU A 199 -1.11 -42.82 17.55
C GLU A 199 -1.01 -43.66 16.26
N THR A 200 -1.18 -43.03 15.11
CA THR A 200 -1.10 -43.69 13.80
C THR A 200 0.36 -43.90 13.37
N ILE A 201 1.23 -42.89 13.53
CA ILE A 201 2.65 -42.96 13.18
C ILE A 201 3.37 -43.95 14.09
N THR A 202 3.11 -43.94 15.39
CA THR A 202 3.76 -44.86 16.36
C THR A 202 3.46 -46.33 16.04
N ARG A 203 2.32 -46.63 15.41
CA ARG A 203 1.98 -47.99 14.93
C ARG A 203 2.77 -48.41 13.68
N VAL A 204 3.22 -47.45 12.87
CA VAL A 204 3.85 -47.69 11.55
C VAL A 204 5.37 -47.54 11.61
N ALA A 205 5.89 -46.59 12.39
CA ALA A 205 7.32 -46.29 12.52
C ALA A 205 7.66 -45.77 13.93
N PRO A 206 7.90 -46.66 14.92
CA PRO A 206 8.09 -46.30 16.33
C PRO A 206 9.40 -45.54 16.65
N SER A 207 10.25 -45.26 15.67
CA SER A 207 11.60 -44.68 15.86
C SER A 207 11.73 -43.18 15.56
N GLU A 208 10.69 -42.50 15.07
CA GLU A 208 10.78 -41.07 14.75
C GLU A 208 10.34 -40.19 15.92
N GLN A 209 11.27 -39.38 16.46
CA GLN A 209 10.94 -38.28 17.36
C GLN A 209 10.39 -37.12 16.52
N LEU A 210 9.08 -36.94 16.56
CA LEU A 210 8.41 -35.87 15.80
C LEU A 210 8.28 -34.59 16.62
N PRO A 211 8.38 -33.41 15.98
CA PRO A 211 8.18 -32.14 16.66
C PRO A 211 6.76 -32.06 17.21
N SER A 212 6.63 -31.77 18.51
CA SER A 212 5.31 -31.64 19.15
C SER A 212 4.76 -30.23 19.02
N ILE A 213 3.44 -30.08 18.85
CA ILE A 213 2.77 -28.78 18.91
C ILE A 213 3.14 -28.06 20.21
N THR A 214 3.11 -28.75 21.35
CA THR A 214 3.41 -28.16 22.66
C THR A 214 4.79 -27.50 22.66
N THR A 215 5.81 -28.22 22.20
CA THR A 215 7.19 -27.72 22.16
C THR A 215 7.36 -26.54 21.19
N GLU A 216 6.74 -26.59 20.02
CA GLU A 216 6.84 -25.53 19.01
C GLU A 216 6.10 -24.25 19.45
N VAL A 217 4.94 -24.41 20.09
CA VAL A 217 4.17 -23.29 20.65
C VAL A 217 4.90 -22.69 21.85
N GLU A 218 5.46 -23.48 22.75
CA GLU A 218 6.29 -22.99 23.87
C GLU A 218 7.51 -22.22 23.34
N THR A 219 8.18 -22.75 22.31
CA THR A 219 9.32 -22.07 21.67
C THR A 219 8.91 -20.73 21.06
N LEU A 220 7.73 -20.65 20.44
CA LEU A 220 7.18 -19.39 19.96
C LEU A 220 6.93 -18.43 21.13
N GLU A 221 6.27 -18.88 22.20
CA GLU A 221 5.98 -18.06 23.37
C GLU A 221 7.26 -17.52 24.01
N ASP A 222 8.31 -18.32 24.12
CA ASP A 222 9.61 -17.88 24.63
C ASP A 222 10.27 -16.84 23.72
N LYS A 223 10.14 -16.98 22.39
CA LYS A 223 10.58 -15.94 21.46
C LYS A 223 9.77 -14.65 21.62
N LEU A 224 8.46 -14.75 21.85
CA LEU A 224 7.59 -13.60 22.07
C LEU A 224 7.82 -12.92 23.43
N ARG A 225 8.43 -13.60 24.39
CA ARG A 225 8.92 -12.99 25.64
C ARG A 225 10.22 -12.21 25.45
N SER A 226 10.84 -12.23 24.26
CA SER A 226 12.05 -11.47 23.97
C SER A 226 11.77 -10.41 22.89
N PRO A 227 11.76 -9.11 23.23
CA PRO A 227 11.58 -8.04 22.25
C PRO A 227 12.56 -8.08 21.08
N LEU A 228 13.77 -8.60 21.31
CA LEU A 228 14.80 -8.79 20.29
C LEU A 228 14.41 -9.79 19.20
N ARG A 229 13.44 -10.67 19.47
CA ARG A 229 12.96 -11.70 18.54
C ARG A 229 11.58 -11.40 17.98
N TRP A 230 11.04 -10.21 18.25
CA TRP A 230 9.72 -9.84 17.77
C TRP A 230 9.71 -9.66 16.25
N PRO A 231 8.69 -10.19 15.56
CA PRO A 231 8.52 -9.89 14.15
C PRO A 231 8.22 -8.38 13.98
N LEU A 232 8.63 -7.82 12.85
CA LEU A 232 8.43 -6.39 12.52
C LEU A 232 6.96 -5.96 12.64
N SER A 233 6.02 -6.87 12.34
CA SER A 233 4.58 -6.64 12.50
C SER A 233 4.18 -6.39 13.95
N LEU A 234 4.74 -7.15 14.90
CA LEU A 234 4.52 -6.96 16.34
C LEU A 234 5.18 -5.68 16.84
N MET A 235 6.43 -5.42 16.43
CA MET A 235 7.13 -4.17 16.76
C MET A 235 6.35 -2.94 16.28
N THR A 236 5.74 -3.00 15.10
CA THR A 236 4.91 -1.93 14.54
C THR A 236 3.65 -1.69 15.39
N SER A 237 3.00 -2.76 15.86
CA SER A 237 1.82 -2.67 16.72
C SER A 237 2.15 -2.08 18.09
N VAL A 238 3.25 -2.52 18.71
CA VAL A 238 3.73 -1.98 19.98
C VAL A 238 4.16 -0.51 19.84
N LYS A 239 4.85 -0.17 18.75
CA LYS A 239 5.21 1.22 18.44
C LYS A 239 3.96 2.11 18.36
N LYS A 240 2.94 1.70 17.62
CA LYS A 240 1.67 2.46 17.54
C LYS A 240 1.03 2.67 18.90
N PHE A 241 1.07 1.66 19.77
CA PHE A 241 0.58 1.77 21.14
C PHE A 241 1.39 2.78 21.95
N ILE A 242 2.72 2.67 21.95
CA ILE A 242 3.63 3.59 22.66
C ILE A 242 3.43 5.02 22.14
N ASP A 243 3.38 5.21 20.81
CA ASP A 243 3.15 6.51 20.18
C ASP A 243 1.81 7.12 20.61
N GLU A 244 0.77 6.30 20.78
CA GLU A 244 -0.53 6.79 21.22
C GLU A 244 -0.56 7.13 22.73
N VAL A 245 0.08 6.31 23.57
CA VAL A 245 0.15 6.56 25.01
C VAL A 245 1.03 7.77 25.32
N THR A 246 2.19 7.89 24.67
CA THR A 246 3.13 9.02 24.88
C THR A 246 2.58 10.37 24.40
N ARG A 247 1.64 10.37 23.44
CA ARG A 247 0.88 11.55 23.01
C ARG A 247 -0.17 12.01 24.02
N LYS A 248 -0.38 11.25 25.11
CA LYS A 248 -1.32 11.58 26.17
C LYS A 248 -0.57 11.81 27.49
N ARG A 249 -1.04 12.77 28.29
CA ARG A 249 -0.60 13.04 29.65
C ARG A 249 -1.61 12.47 30.65
N PRO A 250 -1.17 11.93 31.78
CA PRO A 250 -2.07 11.60 32.88
C PRO A 250 -2.72 12.86 33.45
N VAL A 251 -4.03 12.85 33.63
CA VAL A 251 -4.83 13.91 34.27
C VAL A 251 -5.81 13.24 35.22
N VAL A 252 -6.02 13.82 36.40
CA VAL A 252 -7.11 13.39 37.29
C VAL A 252 -8.36 14.16 36.88
N ASN A 253 -9.38 13.45 36.43
CA ASN A 253 -10.61 14.07 35.95
C ASN A 253 -11.52 14.51 37.12
N LYS A 254 -12.66 15.14 36.81
CA LYS A 254 -13.65 15.61 37.80
C LYS A 254 -14.28 14.49 38.65
N LEU A 255 -14.06 13.22 38.28
CA LEU A 255 -14.55 12.03 38.99
C LEU A 255 -13.43 11.36 39.79
N GLU A 256 -12.31 12.06 40.03
CA GLU A 256 -11.12 11.55 40.72
C GLU A 256 -10.45 10.33 40.04
N ALA A 257 -10.85 10.01 38.80
CA ALA A 257 -10.24 8.93 38.04
C ALA A 257 -9.02 9.44 37.27
N LEU A 258 -7.97 8.61 37.23
CA LEU A 258 -6.81 8.84 36.37
C LEU A 258 -7.22 8.64 34.90
N SER A 259 -7.38 9.73 34.17
CA SER A 259 -7.55 9.75 32.72
C SER A 259 -6.24 10.09 32.01
N LEU A 260 -6.20 9.82 30.71
CA LEU A 260 -5.11 10.21 29.81
C LEU A 260 -5.71 11.22 28.84
N ASP A 261 -5.41 12.49 29.04
CA ASP A 261 -5.77 13.55 28.10
C ASP A 261 -4.64 13.71 27.10
N THR A 262 -4.91 14.06 25.85
CA THR A 262 -3.83 14.47 24.95
C THR A 262 -3.06 15.63 25.58
N TRP A 263 -1.73 15.67 25.39
CA TRP A 263 -0.97 16.84 25.78
C TRP A 263 -1.65 18.07 25.16
N ASN A 264 -2.26 18.91 26.00
CA ASN A 264 -2.57 20.26 25.56
C ASN A 264 -1.21 20.87 25.27
N VAL A 265 -0.88 20.95 23.99
CA VAL A 265 0.34 21.58 23.49
C VAL A 265 0.26 23.05 23.90
N ILE A 266 0.71 23.35 25.12
CA ILE A 266 0.99 24.70 25.59
C ILE A 266 2.40 25.01 25.09
N GLY A 267 2.39 25.51 23.87
CA GLY A 267 3.51 25.74 22.96
C GLY A 267 2.85 25.85 21.59
N PRO A 268 3.09 26.89 20.78
CA PRO A 268 2.41 27.03 19.50
C PRO A 268 2.66 25.75 18.69
N LYS A 269 1.58 25.01 18.42
CA LYS A 269 1.62 23.70 17.77
C LYS A 269 2.34 23.80 16.42
N MET A 270 3.60 23.40 16.35
CA MET A 270 4.09 22.75 15.14
C MET A 270 3.39 21.38 15.08
N LYS A 271 2.25 21.34 14.41
CA LYS A 271 1.52 20.10 14.13
C LYS A 271 2.34 19.24 13.18
N ARG A 272 2.93 18.15 13.68
CA ARG A 272 3.27 16.99 12.85
C ARG A 272 1.96 16.24 12.58
N VAL A 273 1.46 16.27 11.34
CA VAL A 273 0.19 15.64 10.96
C VAL A 273 0.46 14.22 10.46
N GLU A 274 0.12 13.22 11.27
CA GLU A 274 -0.18 11.87 10.79
C GLU A 274 -1.69 11.71 10.62
N GLY A 275 -2.11 11.44 9.39
CA GLY A 275 -3.30 10.62 9.07
C GLY A 275 -4.71 11.11 9.42
N GLN A 276 -4.91 12.17 10.21
CA GLN A 276 -6.20 12.85 10.24
C GLN A 276 -6.34 13.63 8.94
N LYS A 277 -7.44 13.43 8.19
CA LYS A 277 -7.84 14.23 7.02
C LYS A 277 -7.27 15.63 7.17
N LEU A 278 -6.21 15.90 6.42
CA LEU A 278 -5.54 17.18 6.40
C LEU A 278 -6.61 18.20 6.03
N LYS A 279 -7.19 18.89 7.03
CA LYS A 279 -7.96 20.12 6.83
C LYS A 279 -6.97 21.24 6.52
N GLY A 280 -6.25 21.05 5.43
CA GLY A 280 -5.24 21.91 4.84
C GLY A 280 -5.27 21.71 3.32
N GLU A 281 -6.49 21.58 2.78
CA GLU A 281 -6.76 21.43 1.35
C GLU A 281 -6.72 22.80 0.64
N TYR A 282 -5.58 23.48 0.60
CA TYR A 282 -5.48 24.76 -0.10
C TYR A 282 -4.11 24.96 -0.74
N LEU A 283 -3.95 24.41 -1.93
CA LEU A 283 -3.05 25.02 -2.91
C LEU A 283 -3.84 25.64 -4.07
N SER A 284 -5.16 25.53 -4.07
CA SER A 284 -5.98 26.49 -4.81
C SER A 284 -6.30 27.64 -3.86
N ILE A 285 -5.67 28.80 -4.02
CA ILE A 285 -6.07 29.99 -3.28
C ILE A 285 -7.39 30.50 -3.88
N ARG A 286 -8.47 29.77 -3.65
CA ARG A 286 -9.80 30.08 -4.16
C ARG A 286 -10.41 31.15 -3.29
N LEU A 287 -10.85 32.25 -3.89
CA LEU A 287 -11.67 33.26 -3.22
C LEU A 287 -13.13 32.80 -3.08
N GLU A 288 -13.34 31.65 -2.45
CA GLU A 288 -14.68 31.20 -2.06
C GLU A 288 -14.95 31.46 -0.57
N GLU A 289 -13.94 31.80 0.22
CA GLU A 289 -14.12 31.99 1.66
C GLU A 289 -14.63 33.40 1.98
N PRO A 290 -15.82 33.54 2.62
CA PRO A 290 -16.34 34.83 3.07
C PRO A 290 -15.32 35.63 3.90
N ASN A 291 -14.43 34.92 4.62
CA ASN A 291 -13.39 35.51 5.45
C ASN A 291 -12.34 36.32 4.65
N HIS A 292 -12.03 35.93 3.40
CA HIS A 292 -11.08 36.68 2.57
C HIS A 292 -11.67 38.01 2.10
N TRP A 293 -12.93 37.99 1.67
CA TRP A 293 -13.64 39.22 1.28
C TRP A 293 -13.91 40.16 2.46
N VAL A 294 -14.13 39.60 3.66
CA VAL A 294 -14.22 40.39 4.90
C VAL A 294 -12.89 41.06 5.23
N LYS A 295 -11.76 40.36 5.10
CA LYS A 295 -10.42 40.94 5.30
C LYS A 295 -10.14 42.08 4.31
N ILE A 296 -10.45 41.88 3.03
CA ILE A 296 -10.30 42.90 1.99
C ILE A 296 -11.18 44.12 2.29
N SER A 297 -12.46 43.90 2.60
CA SER A 297 -13.41 44.97 2.98
C SER A 297 -12.93 45.78 4.17
N ASN A 298 -12.44 45.11 5.23
CA ASN A 298 -11.91 45.77 6.42
C ASN A 298 -10.67 46.64 6.13
N ARG A 299 -9.83 46.25 5.16
CA ARG A 299 -8.63 47.01 4.77
C ARG A 299 -8.94 48.19 3.87
N LEU A 300 -9.90 48.04 2.96
CA LEU A 300 -10.26 49.08 2.01
C LEU A 300 -11.24 50.10 2.60
N SER A 301 -11.91 49.79 3.73
CA SER A 301 -13.00 50.60 4.30
C SER A 301 -14.10 50.93 3.28
N ASP A 302 -14.30 50.04 2.31
CA ASP A 302 -15.14 50.27 1.14
C ASP A 302 -16.64 50.11 1.46
N SER A 303 -17.47 50.81 0.66
CA SER A 303 -18.91 50.53 0.63
C SER A 303 -19.19 49.14 0.03
N ASN A 304 -20.25 48.46 0.49
CA ASN A 304 -20.66 47.14 -0.05
C ASN A 304 -20.82 47.12 -1.59
N THR A 305 -21.15 48.27 -2.19
CA THR A 305 -21.25 48.47 -3.64
C THR A 305 -19.91 48.45 -4.35
N GLN A 306 -18.85 49.05 -3.77
CA GLN A 306 -17.50 49.02 -4.35
C GLN A 306 -16.87 47.63 -4.24
N LEU A 307 -17.07 46.97 -3.09
CA LEU A 307 -16.61 45.59 -2.89
C LEU A 307 -17.23 44.63 -3.92
N SER A 308 -18.50 44.81 -4.26
CA SER A 308 -19.20 44.01 -5.28
C SER A 308 -18.64 44.25 -6.69
N GLN A 309 -18.24 45.47 -7.01
CA GLN A 309 -17.59 45.80 -8.29
C GLN A 309 -16.20 45.16 -8.40
N VAL A 310 -15.41 45.24 -7.33
CA VAL A 310 -14.11 44.56 -7.24
C VAL A 310 -14.28 43.05 -7.41
N GLN A 311 -15.25 42.44 -6.72
CA GLN A 311 -15.56 41.01 -6.85
C GLN A 311 -15.85 40.63 -8.31
N ASN A 312 -16.77 41.33 -8.98
CA ASN A 312 -17.11 41.04 -10.37
C ASN A 312 -15.89 41.16 -11.29
N ARG A 313 -15.07 42.20 -11.11
CA ARG A 313 -13.87 42.40 -11.93
C ARG A 313 -12.83 41.31 -11.74
N VAL A 314 -12.71 40.76 -10.54
CA VAL A 314 -11.84 39.62 -10.22
C VAL A 314 -12.33 38.35 -10.91
N TRP A 315 -13.64 38.12 -10.96
CA TRP A 315 -14.23 36.99 -11.70
C TRP A 315 -14.04 37.12 -13.20
N GLU A 316 -14.19 38.32 -13.77
CA GLU A 316 -13.90 38.59 -15.18
C GLU A 316 -12.44 38.30 -15.53
N LEU A 317 -11.49 38.75 -14.68
CA LEU A 317 -10.07 38.50 -14.89
C LEU A 317 -9.73 37.01 -14.85
N ALA A 318 -10.36 36.25 -13.95
CA ALA A 318 -10.18 34.81 -13.88
C ALA A 318 -10.67 34.08 -15.15
N GLN A 319 -11.81 34.53 -15.68
CA GLN A 319 -12.36 34.03 -16.94
C GLN A 319 -11.42 34.34 -18.11
N GLU A 320 -10.95 35.59 -18.22
CA GLU A 320 -10.03 36.04 -19.27
C GLU A 320 -8.74 35.20 -19.28
N LYS A 321 -8.15 34.95 -18.10
CA LYS A 321 -6.93 34.14 -17.98
C LYS A 321 -7.16 32.66 -18.33
N GLN A 322 -8.32 32.11 -18.01
CA GLN A 322 -8.67 30.76 -18.43
C GLN A 322 -8.88 30.65 -19.95
N GLU A 323 -9.45 31.67 -20.58
CA GLU A 323 -9.61 31.72 -22.04
C GLU A 323 -8.26 31.90 -22.75
N LYS A 324 -7.38 32.77 -22.25
CA LYS A 324 -6.01 32.92 -22.76
C LYS A 324 -5.24 31.61 -22.74
N LEU A 325 -5.32 30.83 -21.67
CA LEU A 325 -4.69 29.51 -21.61
C LEU A 325 -5.22 28.58 -22.73
N LYS A 326 -6.54 28.54 -22.94
CA LYS A 326 -7.15 27.68 -23.95
C LYS A 326 -6.68 28.02 -25.37
N HIS A 327 -6.45 29.30 -25.65
CA HIS A 327 -6.10 29.79 -26.99
C HIS A 327 -4.61 29.85 -27.28
N LEU A 328 -3.80 30.28 -26.30
CA LEU A 328 -2.37 30.54 -26.50
C LEU A 328 -1.48 29.43 -25.95
N GLN A 329 -2.03 28.50 -25.16
CA GLN A 329 -1.27 27.49 -24.38
C GLN A 329 -0.17 28.07 -23.47
N GLU A 330 -0.16 29.40 -23.29
CA GLU A 330 0.78 30.13 -22.46
C GLU A 330 0.05 30.72 -21.23
N GLY A 331 0.74 30.69 -20.08
CA GLY A 331 0.22 31.19 -18.81
C GLY A 331 -0.45 30.11 -17.93
N LEU A 332 -0.95 30.54 -16.77
CA LEU A 332 -1.66 29.67 -15.82
C LEU A 332 -3.16 29.91 -15.98
N GLY A 333 -3.91 28.87 -16.34
CA GLY A 333 -5.37 28.90 -16.33
C GLY A 333 -5.94 28.99 -14.92
N ARG A 334 -7.26 29.03 -14.81
CA ARG A 334 -7.98 29.04 -13.53
C ARG A 334 -8.72 27.73 -13.33
N PRO A 335 -8.62 27.11 -12.14
CA PRO A 335 -9.33 25.87 -11.85
C PRO A 335 -10.83 26.13 -11.91
N ALA A 336 -11.60 25.19 -12.45
CA ALA A 336 -13.05 25.25 -12.35
C ALA A 336 -13.49 25.04 -10.90
N GLY A 337 -14.53 25.75 -10.50
CA GLY A 337 -15.22 25.58 -9.22
C GLY A 337 -16.67 26.03 -9.32
N LYS A 338 -17.45 25.72 -8.30
CA LYS A 338 -18.91 25.87 -8.33
C LYS A 338 -19.35 27.16 -7.65
N VAL A 339 -19.94 28.07 -8.41
CA VAL A 339 -20.57 29.29 -7.90
C VAL A 339 -22.07 29.21 -8.13
N GLY A 340 -22.82 29.07 -7.05
CA GLY A 340 -24.26 28.80 -7.12
C GLY A 340 -24.54 27.49 -7.85
N LYS A 341 -25.16 27.57 -9.04
CA LYS A 341 -25.47 26.40 -9.88
C LYS A 341 -24.48 26.18 -11.03
N ASN A 342 -23.58 27.13 -11.31
CA ASN A 342 -22.73 27.09 -12.51
C ASN A 342 -21.27 26.77 -12.14
N TYR A 343 -20.57 26.08 -13.03
CA TYR A 343 -19.12 25.93 -12.96
C TYR A 343 -18.45 27.07 -13.72
N CYS A 344 -17.60 27.82 -13.01
CA CYS A 344 -16.81 28.90 -13.58
C CYS A 344 -15.35 28.80 -13.13
N PRO A 345 -14.41 29.43 -13.85
CA PRO A 345 -13.02 29.49 -13.44
C PRO A 345 -12.91 30.33 -12.16
N VAL A 346 -12.35 29.75 -11.11
CA VAL A 346 -12.26 30.38 -9.79
C VAL A 346 -11.05 31.30 -9.74
N PRO A 347 -11.23 32.58 -9.35
CA PRO A 347 -10.12 33.51 -9.19
C PRO A 347 -9.16 33.07 -8.10
N TRP A 348 -7.89 33.34 -8.36
CA TRP A 348 -6.82 33.28 -7.37
C TRP A 348 -6.76 34.59 -6.58
N THR A 349 -6.19 34.56 -5.38
CA THR A 349 -5.92 35.79 -4.61
C THR A 349 -4.98 36.77 -5.32
N SER A 350 -4.11 36.28 -6.19
CA SER A 350 -3.32 37.12 -7.09
C SER A 350 -4.20 37.93 -8.06
N ASP A 351 -5.36 37.42 -8.46
CA ASP A 351 -6.28 38.15 -9.35
C ASP A 351 -6.96 39.31 -8.62
N VAL A 352 -7.25 39.16 -7.31
CA VAL A 352 -7.70 40.28 -6.48
C VAL A 352 -6.65 41.37 -6.45
N LEU A 353 -5.39 41.02 -6.21
CA LEU A 353 -4.33 42.00 -6.12
C LEU A 353 -4.10 42.73 -7.43
N GLU A 354 -4.16 42.02 -8.57
CA GLU A 354 -4.05 42.62 -9.90
C GLU A 354 -5.21 43.59 -10.20
N VAL A 355 -6.43 43.24 -9.80
CA VAL A 355 -7.57 44.14 -9.93
C VAL A 355 -7.41 45.36 -9.02
N LEU A 356 -7.02 45.17 -7.77
CA LEU A 356 -6.82 46.25 -6.81
C LEU A 356 -5.67 47.19 -7.22
N GLU A 357 -4.60 46.65 -7.78
CA GLU A 357 -3.47 47.40 -8.35
C GLU A 357 -3.90 48.18 -9.60
N GLY A 358 -4.68 47.55 -10.49
CA GLY A 358 -5.28 48.23 -11.64
C GLY A 358 -6.27 49.34 -11.29
N LEU A 359 -6.82 49.33 -10.07
CA LEU A 359 -7.67 50.40 -9.52
C LEU A 359 -6.86 51.53 -8.85
N GLY A 360 -5.52 51.44 -8.81
CA GLY A 360 -4.64 52.51 -8.34
C GLY A 360 -4.48 52.58 -6.81
N LEU A 361 -4.71 51.48 -6.10
CA LEU A 361 -4.49 51.42 -4.65
C LEU A 361 -3.02 51.62 -4.27
N GLU A 362 -2.77 52.29 -3.14
CA GLU A 362 -1.43 52.55 -2.64
C GLU A 362 -0.68 51.25 -2.34
N THR A 363 0.62 51.25 -2.64
CA THR A 363 1.50 50.08 -2.54
C THR A 363 1.53 49.49 -1.12
N ASP A 364 1.43 50.35 -0.09
CA ASP A 364 1.44 49.94 1.32
C ASP A 364 0.14 49.20 1.70
N ILE A 365 -1.00 49.61 1.15
CA ILE A 365 -2.30 48.95 1.37
C ILE A 365 -2.31 47.59 0.64
N LEU A 366 -1.81 47.55 -0.60
CA LEU A 366 -1.68 46.31 -1.37
C LEU A 366 -0.74 45.31 -0.67
N ALA A 367 0.34 45.78 -0.03
CA ALA A 367 1.25 44.95 0.73
C ALA A 367 0.59 44.30 1.97
N LEU A 368 -0.27 45.04 2.68
CA LEU A 368 -1.04 44.50 3.80
C LEU A 368 -2.10 43.48 3.35
N ILE A 369 -2.75 43.73 2.21
CA ILE A 369 -3.74 42.81 1.63
C ILE A 369 -3.05 41.52 1.15
N ARG A 370 -1.86 41.62 0.54
CA ARG A 370 -1.01 40.46 0.18
C ARG A 370 -0.72 39.58 1.39
N TYR A 371 -0.42 40.20 2.54
CA TYR A 371 -0.17 39.50 3.79
C TYR A 371 -1.43 38.79 4.32
N ASP A 372 -2.54 39.52 4.41
CA ASP A 372 -3.80 39.00 4.95
C ASP A 372 -4.41 37.85 4.12
N LEU A 373 -4.11 37.82 2.83
CA LEU A 373 -4.55 36.80 1.87
C LEU A 373 -3.57 35.62 1.71
N GLY A 374 -2.39 35.63 2.35
CA GLY A 374 -1.47 34.50 2.36
C GLY A 374 -1.03 34.03 0.97
N VAL A 375 -0.71 34.99 0.09
CA VAL A 375 -0.40 34.76 -1.34
C VAL A 375 1.01 34.20 -1.57
N PHE A 376 1.91 34.40 -0.61
CA PHE A 376 3.30 33.95 -0.65
C PHE A 376 3.44 32.47 -0.27
N VAL A 377 4.52 31.83 -0.73
CA VAL A 377 4.89 30.46 -0.38
C VAL A 377 5.40 30.42 1.07
N GLU A 378 4.87 29.49 1.86
CA GLU A 378 5.30 29.22 3.23
C GLU A 378 5.98 27.85 3.35
N GLU A 379 6.66 27.59 4.48
CA GLU A 379 7.28 26.29 4.74
C GLU A 379 6.26 25.14 4.73
N TYR A 380 5.00 25.43 5.05
CA TYR A 380 3.90 24.47 4.94
C TYR A 380 3.63 24.03 3.49
N ASP A 381 3.70 24.95 2.52
CA ASP A 381 3.52 24.63 1.11
C ASP A 381 4.62 23.69 0.61
N TRP A 382 5.86 23.93 1.06
CA TRP A 382 7.00 23.05 0.77
C TRP A 382 6.79 21.62 1.29
N GLN A 383 6.25 21.48 2.51
CA GLN A 383 5.90 20.16 3.06
C GLN A 383 4.86 19.42 2.21
N ILE A 384 3.87 20.14 1.65
CA ILE A 384 2.88 19.55 0.74
C ILE A 384 3.56 19.07 -0.54
N VAL A 385 4.44 19.88 -1.13
CA VAL A 385 5.19 19.55 -2.35
C VAL A 385 6.04 18.30 -2.14
N VAL A 386 6.83 18.25 -1.05
CA VAL A 386 7.65 17.08 -0.69
C VAL A 386 6.78 15.83 -0.59
N TYR A 387 5.67 15.92 0.13
CA TYR A 387 4.77 14.79 0.34
C TYR A 387 4.09 14.31 -0.95
N LYS A 388 3.61 15.23 -1.78
CA LYS A 388 2.85 14.92 -3.01
C LYS A 388 3.72 14.34 -4.12
N TYR A 389 4.95 14.85 -4.25
CA TYR A 389 5.86 14.44 -5.30
C TYR A 389 6.98 13.50 -4.82
N LYS A 390 7.02 13.17 -3.52
CA LYS A 390 8.02 12.30 -2.89
C LYS A 390 9.45 12.75 -3.24
N LEU A 391 9.70 14.05 -3.09
CA LEU A 391 11.00 14.64 -3.42
C LEU A 391 12.01 14.36 -2.31
N ASP A 392 13.27 14.18 -2.70
CA ASP A 392 14.42 14.18 -1.81
C ASP A 392 14.86 15.63 -1.49
N GLU A 393 15.76 15.76 -0.51
CA GLU A 393 16.20 17.06 0.02
C GLU A 393 16.89 17.92 -1.05
N ASP A 394 17.66 17.30 -1.94
CA ASP A 394 18.34 17.96 -3.05
C ASP A 394 17.35 18.49 -4.10
N ALA A 395 16.34 17.70 -4.48
CA ALA A 395 15.31 18.17 -5.42
C ALA A 395 14.46 19.30 -4.83
N VAL A 396 14.17 19.27 -3.52
CA VAL A 396 13.43 20.33 -2.84
C VAL A 396 14.25 21.61 -2.79
N THR A 397 15.53 21.52 -2.48
CA THR A 397 16.45 22.68 -2.41
C THR A 397 16.60 23.33 -3.78
N SER A 398 16.76 22.53 -4.84
CA SER A 398 16.78 23.02 -6.22
C SER A 398 15.47 23.71 -6.60
N LEU A 399 14.32 23.12 -6.24
CA LEU A 399 13.00 23.70 -6.54
C LEU A 399 12.75 25.01 -5.78
N LYS A 400 13.15 25.11 -4.51
CA LYS A 400 13.12 26.34 -3.72
C LYS A 400 13.87 27.47 -4.42
N ARG A 401 15.10 27.20 -4.83
CA ARG A 401 15.93 28.17 -5.55
C ARG A 401 15.29 28.64 -6.87
N THR A 402 14.78 27.73 -7.69
CA THR A 402 14.13 28.11 -8.96
C THR A 402 12.86 28.92 -8.74
N VAL A 403 12.12 28.64 -7.66
CA VAL A 403 10.92 29.41 -7.29
C VAL A 403 11.28 30.84 -6.89
N ASP A 404 12.37 31.02 -6.12
CA ASP A 404 12.87 32.35 -5.77
C ASP A 404 13.40 33.12 -7.00
N GLU A 405 14.08 32.44 -7.93
CA GLU A 405 14.54 33.03 -9.19
C GLU A 405 13.36 33.52 -10.05
N ILE A 406 12.29 32.72 -10.19
CA ILE A 406 11.06 33.15 -10.90
C ILE A 406 10.39 34.34 -10.22
N ALA A 407 10.37 34.39 -8.88
CA ALA A 407 9.79 35.51 -8.16
C ALA A 407 10.53 36.83 -8.47
N LEU A 408 11.85 36.78 -8.61
CA LEU A 408 12.65 37.94 -9.03
C LEU A 408 12.37 38.32 -10.49
N GLU A 409 12.30 37.34 -11.40
CA GLU A 409 11.96 37.56 -12.82
C GLU A 409 10.57 38.21 -12.98
N ASN A 410 9.60 37.77 -12.18
CA ASN A 410 8.24 38.31 -12.16
C ASN A 410 8.12 39.65 -11.42
N ASN A 411 9.24 40.25 -10.97
CA ASN A 411 9.29 41.49 -10.21
C ASN A 411 8.35 41.49 -8.99
N ARG A 412 8.34 40.38 -8.23
CA ARG A 412 7.46 40.28 -7.07
C ARG A 412 7.81 41.37 -6.03
N PRO A 413 6.80 41.98 -5.41
CA PRO A 413 6.97 43.05 -4.44
C PRO A 413 7.59 42.52 -3.14
N LEU A 414 8.36 43.36 -2.44
CA LEU A 414 8.96 43.02 -1.16
C LEU A 414 7.89 42.84 -0.07
N ASP A 415 8.07 41.83 0.78
CA ASP A 415 7.24 41.65 1.98
C ASP A 415 7.49 42.82 2.96
N PRO A 416 6.45 43.56 3.37
CA PRO A 416 6.60 44.71 4.26
C PRO A 416 7.10 44.33 5.67
N ILE A 417 6.95 43.07 6.09
CA ILE A 417 7.39 42.58 7.40
C ILE A 417 8.83 42.08 7.34
N THR A 418 9.18 41.30 6.31
CA THR A 418 10.49 40.64 6.25
C THR A 418 11.49 41.30 5.31
N GLY A 419 11.07 42.24 4.46
CA GLY A 419 11.94 42.95 3.52
C GLY A 419 12.48 42.07 2.39
N LEU A 420 12.01 40.83 2.26
CA LEU A 420 12.45 39.87 1.27
C LEU A 420 11.46 39.80 0.10
N CYS A 421 11.98 39.58 -1.11
CA CYS A 421 11.18 39.24 -2.28
C CYS A 421 10.69 37.80 -2.12
N ARG A 422 9.46 37.62 -1.64
CA ARG A 422 8.91 36.30 -1.39
C ARG A 422 8.23 35.75 -2.65
N PRO A 423 8.50 34.50 -3.04
CA PRO A 423 7.77 33.87 -4.12
C PRO A 423 6.30 33.75 -3.77
N TRP A 424 5.46 33.97 -4.77
CA TRP A 424 4.04 33.73 -4.70
C TRP A 424 3.75 32.27 -5.00
N LYS A 425 2.59 31.78 -4.54
CA LYS A 425 2.21 30.38 -4.76
C LYS A 425 2.07 30.05 -6.25
N ASP A 426 1.72 31.00 -7.11
CA ASP A 426 1.70 30.81 -8.57
C ASP A 426 3.10 30.61 -9.16
N ASP A 427 4.13 31.26 -8.62
CA ASP A 427 5.54 31.01 -8.98
C ASP A 427 5.91 29.53 -8.68
N LEU A 428 5.49 29.02 -7.52
CA LEU A 428 5.65 27.60 -7.16
C LEU A 428 4.91 26.68 -8.16
N TYR A 429 3.68 27.00 -8.54
CA TYR A 429 2.93 26.26 -9.56
C TYR A 429 3.66 26.25 -10.91
N GLN A 430 4.16 27.41 -11.33
CA GLN A 430 4.87 27.58 -12.60
C GLN A 430 6.15 26.75 -12.62
N VAL A 431 6.94 26.75 -11.55
CA VAL A 431 8.15 25.91 -11.46
C VAL A 431 7.80 24.44 -11.52
N ILE A 432 6.74 23.99 -10.86
CA ILE A 432 6.33 22.59 -10.89
C ILE A 432 5.93 22.17 -12.31
N GLN A 433 5.16 23.00 -13.02
CA GLN A 433 4.84 22.75 -14.43
C GLN A 433 6.09 22.75 -15.32
N LYS A 434 6.98 23.74 -15.18
CA LYS A 434 8.26 23.81 -15.91
C LYS A 434 9.14 22.59 -15.64
N SER A 435 9.07 22.01 -14.44
CA SER A 435 9.79 20.78 -14.08
C SER A 435 9.17 19.49 -14.67
N GLY A 436 8.16 19.60 -15.55
CA GLY A 436 7.48 18.46 -16.17
C GLY A 436 6.56 17.69 -15.22
N ARG A 437 6.28 18.24 -14.03
CA ARG A 437 5.43 17.62 -13.02
C ARG A 437 4.00 18.14 -13.13
N ASP A 438 3.04 17.26 -12.89
CA ASP A 438 1.62 17.60 -12.86
C ASP A 438 1.29 18.47 -11.63
N ALA A 439 1.29 19.79 -11.83
CA ALA A 439 0.98 20.77 -10.80
C ALA A 439 -0.47 20.69 -10.30
N THR A 440 -1.38 20.03 -11.03
CA THR A 440 -2.78 19.86 -10.60
C THR A 440 -2.91 18.95 -9.36
N LYS A 441 -1.89 18.16 -9.02
CA LYS A 441 -1.86 17.33 -7.79
C LYS A 441 -1.84 18.15 -6.50
N LEU A 442 -1.42 19.41 -6.60
CA LEU A 442 -1.50 20.38 -5.52
C LEU A 442 -2.91 20.94 -5.36
N LEU A 443 -3.73 20.90 -6.41
CA LEU A 443 -5.13 21.32 -6.34
C LEU A 443 -5.97 20.29 -5.56
N LYS A 444 -7.02 20.77 -4.90
CA LYS A 444 -8.05 19.93 -4.30
C LYS A 444 -8.75 19.12 -5.41
N LYS A 445 -8.82 17.79 -5.25
CA LYS A 445 -9.73 16.97 -6.05
C LYS A 445 -11.14 17.30 -5.62
N GLU A 446 -11.88 18.05 -6.43
CA GLU A 446 -13.32 18.14 -6.26
C GLU A 446 -13.94 16.80 -6.64
N VAL A 447 -14.64 16.18 -5.69
CA VAL A 447 -15.64 15.17 -6.04
C VAL A 447 -16.81 15.96 -6.60
N MET A 448 -16.88 16.06 -7.93
CA MET A 448 -18.05 16.62 -8.59
C MET A 448 -19.27 15.79 -8.17
N LYS A 449 -20.15 16.38 -7.38
CA LYS A 449 -21.51 15.88 -7.20
C LYS A 449 -22.33 16.52 -8.29
N TYR A 450 -22.45 15.80 -9.40
CA TYR A 450 -23.38 16.12 -10.47
C TYR A 450 -24.81 16.05 -9.92
N SER A 451 -25.69 16.96 -10.34
CA SER A 451 -27.13 16.75 -10.14
C SER A 451 -27.60 15.53 -10.94
N VAL A 452 -28.75 14.97 -10.60
CA VAL A 452 -29.34 13.87 -11.36
C VAL A 452 -29.51 14.27 -12.83
N GLU A 453 -29.91 15.52 -13.11
CA GLU A 453 -30.06 16.01 -14.49
C GLU A 453 -28.72 16.13 -15.22
N GLU A 454 -27.66 16.57 -14.54
CA GLU A 454 -26.31 16.66 -15.13
C GLU A 454 -25.72 15.27 -15.40
N VAL A 455 -25.94 14.30 -14.51
CA VAL A 455 -25.55 12.90 -14.75
C VAL A 455 -26.34 12.33 -15.92
N GLU A 456 -27.65 12.57 -15.99
CA GLU A 456 -28.48 12.08 -17.10
C GLU A 456 -28.05 12.67 -18.44
N ALA A 457 -27.73 13.96 -18.49
CA ALA A 457 -27.21 14.60 -19.71
C ALA A 457 -25.86 14.02 -20.14
N LEU A 458 -24.91 13.87 -19.21
CA LEU A 458 -23.59 13.27 -19.48
C LEU A 458 -23.69 11.79 -19.88
N VAL A 459 -24.59 11.04 -19.23
CA VAL A 459 -24.86 9.65 -19.58
C VAL A 459 -25.50 9.57 -20.95
N GLN A 460 -26.44 10.45 -21.31
CA GLN A 460 -27.04 10.48 -22.64
C GLN A 460 -26.02 10.78 -23.73
N GLU A 461 -25.17 11.79 -23.53
CA GLU A 461 -24.09 12.16 -24.46
C GLU A 461 -23.10 10.99 -24.65
N ARG A 462 -22.60 10.40 -23.55
CA ARG A 462 -21.72 9.23 -23.61
C ARG A 462 -22.39 8.00 -24.20
N THR A 463 -23.68 7.79 -23.92
CA THR A 463 -24.44 6.66 -24.48
C THR A 463 -24.65 6.85 -25.98
N PHE A 464 -24.80 8.08 -26.46
CA PHE A 464 -24.87 8.38 -27.88
C PHE A 464 -23.54 8.07 -28.58
N GLU A 465 -22.41 8.52 -28.04
CA GLU A 465 -21.07 8.20 -28.56
C GLU A 465 -20.81 6.68 -28.58
N ILE A 466 -21.16 5.97 -27.50
CA ILE A 466 -20.99 4.51 -27.42
C ILE A 466 -21.87 3.79 -28.44
N LYS A 467 -23.12 4.25 -28.65
CA LYS A 467 -24.00 3.67 -29.67
C LYS A 467 -23.44 3.84 -31.07
N GLU A 468 -22.91 5.03 -31.38
CA GLU A 468 -22.28 5.30 -32.68
C GLU A 468 -21.04 4.39 -32.89
N GLN A 469 -20.21 4.23 -31.85
CA GLN A 469 -19.06 3.31 -31.91
C GLN A 469 -19.49 1.83 -32.04
N LEU A 470 -20.57 1.44 -31.39
CA LEU A 470 -21.12 0.08 -31.47
C LEU A 470 -21.63 -0.21 -32.88
N GLU A 471 -22.35 0.73 -33.50
CA GLU A 471 -22.86 0.60 -34.87
C GLU A 471 -21.71 0.48 -35.88
N VAL A 472 -20.64 1.28 -35.74
CA VAL A 472 -19.41 1.14 -36.55
C VAL A 472 -18.75 -0.22 -36.34
N THR A 473 -18.74 -0.74 -35.11
CA THR A 473 -18.12 -2.03 -34.79
C THR A 473 -18.95 -3.20 -35.32
N GLU A 474 -20.29 -3.13 -35.24
CA GLU A 474 -21.20 -4.12 -35.81
C GLU A 474 -21.10 -4.17 -37.34
N GLN A 475 -20.98 -3.01 -37.99
CA GLN A 475 -20.72 -2.94 -39.44
C GLN A 475 -19.39 -3.63 -39.79
N ARG A 476 -18.29 -3.33 -39.07
CA ARG A 476 -17.00 -3.99 -39.27
C ARG A 476 -17.06 -5.50 -39.03
N LEU A 477 -17.78 -5.95 -38.01
CA LEU A 477 -17.96 -7.37 -37.72
C LEU A 477 -18.72 -8.08 -38.85
N SER A 478 -19.77 -7.45 -39.39
CA SER A 478 -20.52 -7.98 -40.54
C SER A 478 -19.66 -8.08 -41.80
N GLU A 479 -18.83 -7.07 -42.06
CA GLU A 479 -17.87 -7.09 -43.17
C GLU A 479 -16.82 -8.21 -42.99
N GLU A 480 -16.29 -8.38 -41.79
CA GLU A 480 -15.33 -9.45 -41.49
C GLU A 480 -15.97 -10.85 -41.61
N GLN A 481 -17.22 -11.03 -41.16
CA GLN A 481 -17.95 -12.28 -41.33
C GLN A 481 -18.14 -12.63 -42.81
N LYS A 482 -18.57 -11.66 -43.64
CA LYS A 482 -18.68 -11.86 -45.09
C LYS A 482 -17.33 -12.20 -45.72
N TYR A 483 -16.26 -11.55 -45.27
CA TYR A 483 -14.91 -11.85 -45.74
C TYR A 483 -14.44 -13.25 -45.35
N ARG A 484 -14.75 -13.70 -44.12
CA ARG A 484 -14.47 -15.09 -43.67
C ARG A 484 -15.25 -16.12 -44.46
N GLU A 485 -16.52 -15.87 -44.76
CA GLU A 485 -17.34 -16.76 -45.60
C GLU A 485 -16.75 -16.89 -47.02
N GLN A 486 -16.30 -15.77 -47.60
CA GLN A 486 -15.63 -15.78 -48.91
C GLN A 486 -14.30 -16.55 -48.87
N LEU A 487 -13.50 -16.38 -47.81
CA LEU A 487 -12.27 -17.14 -47.61
C LEU A 487 -12.56 -18.63 -47.46
N GLN A 488 -13.55 -19.02 -46.66
CA GLN A 488 -13.94 -20.41 -46.47
C GLN A 488 -14.40 -21.04 -47.79
N SER A 489 -15.18 -20.31 -48.59
CA SER A 489 -15.57 -20.75 -49.94
C SER A 489 -14.36 -20.99 -50.85
N LYS A 490 -13.35 -20.09 -50.80
CA LYS A 490 -12.10 -20.26 -51.55
C LYS A 490 -11.28 -21.45 -51.06
N VAL A 491 -11.18 -21.65 -49.75
CA VAL A 491 -10.49 -22.81 -49.15
C VAL A 491 -11.16 -24.10 -49.61
N ASN A 492 -12.48 -24.21 -49.46
CA ASN A 492 -13.22 -25.39 -49.91
C ASN A 492 -13.04 -25.65 -51.42
N SER A 493 -13.00 -24.60 -52.24
CA SER A 493 -12.73 -24.73 -53.68
C SER A 493 -11.31 -25.22 -53.98
N LEU A 494 -10.30 -24.73 -53.23
CA LEU A 494 -8.92 -25.17 -53.37
C LEU A 494 -8.72 -26.61 -52.88
N GLU A 495 -9.33 -26.99 -51.76
CA GLU A 495 -9.33 -28.36 -51.25
C GLU A 495 -9.96 -29.32 -52.27
N SER A 496 -11.10 -28.94 -52.86
CA SER A 496 -11.71 -29.74 -53.92
C SER A 496 -10.78 -29.90 -55.13
N LYS A 497 -10.07 -28.85 -55.56
CA LYS A 497 -9.08 -28.94 -56.65
C LYS A 497 -7.90 -29.83 -56.29
N ILE A 498 -7.40 -29.74 -55.05
CA ILE A 498 -6.30 -30.60 -54.56
C ILE A 498 -6.74 -32.06 -54.59
N ASN A 499 -7.95 -32.37 -54.11
CA ASN A 499 -8.48 -33.73 -54.14
C ASN A 499 -8.62 -34.26 -55.56
N THR A 500 -9.12 -33.44 -56.51
CA THR A 500 -9.18 -33.83 -57.92
C THR A 500 -7.78 -34.09 -58.49
N MET A 501 -6.81 -33.21 -58.23
CA MET A 501 -5.44 -33.40 -58.69
C MET A 501 -4.77 -34.64 -58.07
N GLN A 502 -5.05 -34.94 -56.79
CA GLN A 502 -4.55 -36.15 -56.14
C GLN A 502 -5.13 -37.40 -56.79
N GLN A 503 -6.44 -37.44 -57.04
CA GLN A 503 -7.08 -38.55 -57.76
C GLN A 503 -6.53 -38.71 -59.18
N GLU A 504 -6.35 -37.60 -59.92
CA GLU A 504 -5.73 -37.65 -61.25
C GLU A 504 -4.28 -38.16 -61.21
N PHE A 505 -3.52 -37.79 -60.18
CA PHE A 505 -2.15 -38.23 -60.01
C PHE A 505 -2.06 -39.72 -59.62
N GLU A 506 -2.90 -40.17 -58.70
CA GLU A 506 -3.05 -41.59 -58.35
C GLU A 506 -3.47 -42.42 -59.56
N GLN A 507 -4.43 -41.94 -60.35
CA GLN A 507 -4.85 -42.60 -61.58
C GLN A 507 -3.70 -42.68 -62.59
N LYS A 508 -2.92 -41.60 -62.78
CA LYS A 508 -1.74 -41.62 -63.66
C LYS A 508 -0.65 -42.58 -63.17
N ILE A 509 -0.40 -42.64 -61.86
CA ILE A 509 0.53 -43.62 -61.29
C ILE A 509 0.03 -45.03 -61.56
N GLN A 510 -1.25 -45.30 -61.34
CA GLN A 510 -1.85 -46.60 -61.59
C GLN A 510 -1.78 -46.99 -63.06
N ASP A 511 -2.04 -46.05 -63.96
CA ASP A 511 -1.94 -46.26 -65.41
C ASP A 511 -0.49 -46.53 -65.83
N MET A 512 0.49 -45.79 -65.29
CA MET A 512 1.92 -46.06 -65.51
C MET A 512 2.33 -47.43 -64.97
N PHE A 513 1.83 -47.81 -63.79
CA PHE A 513 2.12 -49.11 -63.18
C PHE A 513 1.53 -50.25 -64.01
N ASN A 514 0.29 -50.09 -64.49
CA ASN A 514 -0.35 -51.04 -65.40
C ASN A 514 0.41 -51.15 -66.73
N GLN A 515 0.89 -50.04 -67.29
CA GLN A 515 1.75 -50.04 -68.48
C GLN A 515 3.09 -50.76 -68.22
N PHE A 516 3.70 -50.56 -67.06
CA PHE A 516 4.93 -51.24 -66.65
C PHE A 516 4.73 -52.76 -66.51
N ILE A 517 3.61 -53.19 -65.89
CA ILE A 517 3.23 -54.61 -65.83
C ILE A 517 3.00 -55.17 -67.24
N ALA A 518 2.30 -54.45 -68.11
CA ALA A 518 2.09 -54.88 -69.49
C ALA A 518 3.40 -55.02 -70.28
N GLN A 519 4.36 -54.10 -70.08
CA GLN A 519 5.69 -54.19 -70.69
C GLN A 519 6.52 -55.35 -70.14
N THR A 520 6.49 -55.59 -68.84
CA THR A 520 7.19 -56.72 -68.21
C THR A 520 6.55 -58.07 -68.55
N ALA A 521 5.23 -58.16 -68.65
CA ALA A 521 4.53 -59.36 -69.13
C ALA A 521 4.87 -59.67 -70.60
N ASN A 522 4.99 -58.64 -71.45
CA ASN A 522 5.43 -58.82 -72.84
C ASN A 522 6.93 -59.18 -72.94
N ALA A 523 7.76 -58.70 -72.01
CA ALA A 523 9.17 -59.11 -71.91
C ALA A 523 9.35 -60.55 -71.38
N VAL A 524 8.47 -61.02 -70.48
CA VAL A 524 8.49 -62.40 -69.94
C VAL A 524 7.95 -63.43 -70.95
N ASN A 525 7.06 -63.03 -71.87
CA ASN A 525 6.61 -63.90 -72.97
C ASN A 525 7.61 -64.05 -74.13
N SER A 526 8.80 -63.42 -74.04
CA SER A 526 9.83 -63.52 -75.09
C SER A 526 11.14 -64.19 -74.66
N ASN A 527 11.32 -64.63 -73.40
CA ASN A 527 12.38 -65.58 -73.03
C ASN A 527 12.09 -66.24 -71.68
N GLY A 528 11.97 -67.56 -71.67
CA GLY A 528 11.79 -68.35 -70.46
C GLY A 528 13.05 -68.39 -69.60
N HIS A 529 12.88 -68.18 -68.29
CA HIS A 529 13.60 -68.90 -67.23
C HIS A 529 12.88 -68.72 -65.88
N GLN A 530 12.95 -69.78 -65.09
CA GLN A 530 12.27 -70.02 -63.82
C GLN A 530 12.80 -69.20 -62.62
N LEU A 531 11.86 -69.02 -61.67
CA LEU A 531 11.97 -69.03 -60.20
C LEU A 531 12.77 -67.91 -59.49
N VAL A 532 12.14 -67.24 -58.52
CA VAL A 532 12.24 -67.55 -57.08
C VAL A 532 11.26 -66.67 -56.28
N THR A 533 10.57 -67.28 -55.34
CA THR A 533 9.76 -66.71 -54.25
C THR A 533 10.54 -65.74 -53.36
N VAL A 534 9.91 -64.65 -52.91
CA VAL A 534 10.26 -64.02 -51.61
C VAL A 534 8.98 -63.78 -50.83
N ASP A 535 9.05 -64.25 -49.59
CA ASP A 535 8.04 -64.27 -48.55
C ASP A 535 7.56 -62.90 -48.07
N LYS A 536 6.43 -62.97 -47.36
CA LYS A 536 5.88 -61.98 -46.44
C LYS A 536 6.95 -61.25 -45.62
N LEU A 537 6.76 -59.94 -45.45
CA LEU A 537 7.16 -59.21 -44.26
C LEU A 537 6.02 -58.26 -43.87
N ASP A 538 5.77 -58.23 -42.57
CA ASP A 538 4.76 -57.47 -41.83
C ASP A 538 4.83 -55.95 -42.05
#